data_AF-A0A7V9JG16-F1
#
_entry.id   AF-A0A7V9JG16-F1
#
_cell.length_a   1.000
_cell.length_b   1.000
_cell.length_c   1.000
_cell.angle_alpha   90.00
_cell.angle_beta   90.00
_cell.angle_gamma   90.00
#
_symmetry.space_group_name_H-M   'P 1'
#
loop_
_entity.id
_entity.type
_entity.pdbx_description
1 polymer ?
#
loop_
_entity_poly.entity_id
_entity_poly.type
_entity_poly.pdbx_seq_one_letter_code
_entity_poly.pdbx_strand_id
1 'polypeptide(L)' 'LRTAWAFRGRRWWTRAPFLPLPDRTYLRWRMHTAYADENAVPPLDDVVRFARWRRETMGL' A
#
# COMPACT_ATOMS: atom_id res chain seq x y z
N LEU A 1 6.82 4.79 5.96
CA LEU A 1 6.70 5.83 4.89
C LEU A 1 7.23 5.39 3.53
N ARG A 2 8.42 4.77 3.43
CA ARG A 2 8.99 4.31 2.14
C ARG A 2 8.06 3.39 1.32
N THR A 3 7.33 2.48 1.97
CA THR A 3 6.38 1.59 1.26
C THR A 3 5.23 2.36 0.63
N ALA A 4 4.57 3.25 1.38
CA ALA A 4 3.48 4.08 0.86
C ALA A 4 3.97 5.00 -0.27
N TRP A 5 5.15 5.59 -0.11
CA TRP A 5 5.77 6.45 -1.12
C TRP A 5 5.97 5.78 -2.47
N ALA A 6 6.39 4.51 -2.46
CA ALA A 6 6.61 3.75 -3.68
C ALA A 6 5.31 3.45 -4.44
N PHE A 7 4.18 3.31 -3.73
CA PHE A 7 2.88 3.00 -4.32
C PHE A 7 1.96 4.21 -4.41
N ARG A 8 2.46 5.41 -4.06
CA ARG A 8 1.65 6.63 -3.93
C ARG A 8 0.82 6.89 -5.19
N GLY A 9 -0.43 7.29 -4.99
CA GLY A 9 -1.27 7.77 -6.08
C GLY A 9 -0.69 9.03 -6.73
N ARG A 10 -1.01 9.25 -8.00
CA ARG A 10 -0.72 10.53 -8.65
C ARG A 10 -1.56 11.62 -7.97
N ARG A 11 -1.01 12.82 -7.82
CA ARG A 11 -1.71 13.98 -7.23
C ARG A 11 -2.14 13.76 -5.77
N TRP A 12 -1.44 12.94 -4.99
CA TRP A 12 -1.73 12.77 -3.55
C TRP A 12 -1.70 14.11 -2.77
N TRP A 13 -0.95 15.10 -3.27
CA TRP A 13 -0.84 16.45 -2.71
C TRP A 13 -2.02 17.38 -3.03
N THR A 14 -2.98 16.98 -3.88
CA THR A 14 -4.09 17.87 -4.26
C THR A 14 -5.29 17.77 -3.33
N ARG A 15 -5.31 16.80 -2.40
CA ARG A 15 -6.45 16.58 -1.49
C ARG A 15 -5.94 16.21 -0.09
N ALA A 16 -6.50 16.85 0.93
CA ALA A 16 -6.27 16.49 2.33
C ALA A 16 -6.64 15.00 2.56
N PRO A 17 -5.86 14.22 3.33
CA PRO A 17 -4.81 14.64 4.27
C PRO A 17 -3.40 14.83 3.67
N PHE A 18 -3.24 15.00 2.36
CA PHE A 18 -1.93 15.24 1.69
C PHE A 18 -0.87 14.20 2.06
N LEU A 19 -1.29 12.94 2.24
CA LEU A 19 -0.40 11.83 2.51
C LEU A 19 -0.11 11.08 1.21
N PRO A 20 1.12 10.61 0.98
CA PRO A 20 1.50 9.82 -0.20
C PRO A 20 0.96 8.39 -0.07
N LEU A 21 -0.35 8.26 0.04
CA LEU A 21 -1.04 6.98 0.15
C LEU A 21 -1.20 6.35 -1.23
N PRO A 22 -1.23 5.01 -1.31
CA PRO A 22 -1.53 4.33 -2.56
C PRO A 22 -2.91 4.68 -3.10
N ASP A 23 -3.06 4.64 -4.43
CA ASP A 23 -4.35 4.88 -5.07
C ASP A 23 -5.38 3.80 -4.69
N ARG A 24 -6.66 4.18 -4.59
CA ARG A 24 -7.75 3.26 -4.23
C ARG A 24 -7.90 2.12 -5.23
N THR A 25 -7.68 2.38 -6.51
CA THR A 25 -7.76 1.35 -7.57
C THR A 25 -6.69 0.30 -7.37
N TYR A 26 -5.47 0.73 -7.05
CA TYR A 26 -4.37 -0.17 -6.75
C TYR A 26 -4.64 -1.00 -5.49
N LEU A 27 -5.11 -0.37 -4.41
CA LEU A 27 -5.43 -1.06 -3.16
C LEU A 27 -6.51 -2.13 -3.36
N ARG A 28 -7.58 -1.79 -4.08
CA ARG A 28 -8.67 -2.71 -4.40
C ARG A 28 -8.18 -3.95 -5.15
N TRP A 29 -7.41 -3.74 -6.21
CA TRP A 29 -6.78 -4.83 -6.97
C TRP A 29 -5.84 -5.67 -6.09
N ARG A 30 -5.06 -5.01 -5.21
CA ARG A 30 -4.13 -5.68 -4.31
C ARG A 30 -4.85 -6.56 -3.29
N MET A 31 -6.00 -6.11 -2.78
CA MET A 31 -6.81 -6.89 -1.84
C MET A 31 -7.47 -8.06 -2.54
N HIS A 32 -8.08 -7.85 -3.71
CA HIS A 32 -8.67 -8.91 -4.51
C HIS A 32 -7.65 -10.03 -4.84
N THR A 33 -6.42 -9.66 -5.20
CA THR A 33 -5.38 -10.64 -5.56
C THR A 33 -4.76 -11.38 -4.37
N ALA A 34 -4.65 -10.76 -3.18
CA ALA A 34 -4.11 -11.44 -1.99
C ALA A 34 -5.17 -12.17 -1.16
N TYR A 35 -6.37 -11.62 -1.09
CA TYR A 35 -7.40 -12.03 -0.13
C TYR A 35 -8.70 -12.47 -0.80
N ALA A 36 -8.75 -12.52 -2.13
CA ALA A 36 -9.96 -12.83 -2.92
C ALA A 36 -11.15 -11.87 -2.71
N ASP A 37 -10.97 -10.81 -1.91
CA ASP A 37 -11.96 -9.77 -1.64
C ASP A 37 -11.30 -8.40 -1.79
N GLU A 38 -11.96 -7.53 -2.54
CA GLU A 38 -11.50 -6.21 -2.89
C GLU A 38 -11.63 -5.18 -1.75
N ASN A 39 -12.46 -5.48 -0.75
CA ASN A 39 -12.69 -4.67 0.44
C ASN A 39 -12.06 -5.28 1.71
N ALA A 40 -11.29 -6.37 1.55
CA ALA A 40 -10.59 -7.00 2.66
C ALA A 40 -9.69 -6.00 3.37
N VAL A 41 -9.72 -6.04 4.70
CA VAL A 41 -8.77 -5.31 5.54
C VAL A 41 -7.67 -6.29 5.95
N PRO A 42 -6.42 -6.08 5.50
CA PRO A 42 -5.34 -7.01 5.81
C PRO A 42 -5.01 -6.97 7.31
N PRO A 43 -4.67 -8.11 7.92
CA PRO A 43 -4.10 -8.14 9.26
C PRO A 43 -2.86 -7.24 9.36
N LEU A 44 -2.64 -6.62 10.52
CA LEU A 44 -1.50 -5.73 10.74
C LEU A 44 -0.16 -6.46 10.49
N ASP A 45 -0.06 -7.72 10.90
CA ASP A 45 1.14 -8.54 10.73
C ASP A 45 1.52 -8.73 9.26
N ASP A 46 0.54 -8.89 8.36
CA ASP A 46 0.78 -9.03 6.92
C ASP A 46 1.36 -7.73 6.34
N VAL A 47 0.82 -6.59 6.77
CA VAL A 47 1.30 -5.27 6.35
C VAL A 47 2.74 -5.05 6.81
N VAL A 48 3.06 -5.40 8.06
CA VAL A 48 4.41 -5.30 8.62
C VAL A 48 5.37 -6.25 7.92
N ARG A 49 4.97 -7.51 7.71
CA ARG A 49 5.78 -8.52 7.02
C ARG A 49 6.10 -8.09 5.59
N PHE A 50 5.10 -7.59 4.85
CA PHE A 50 5.30 -7.05 3.51
C PHE A 50 6.26 -5.86 3.48
N ALA A 51 6.12 -4.93 4.43
CA ALA A 51 7.01 -3.77 4.52
C ALA A 51 8.46 -4.16 4.82
N ARG A 52 8.67 -5.17 5.68
CA ARG A 52 10.01 -5.72 5.99
C ARG A 52 10.62 -6.43 4.78
N TRP A 53 9.87 -7.32 4.15
CA TRP A 53 10.33 -8.04 2.95
C TRP A 53 10.75 -7.08 1.82
N ARG A 54 9.97 -6.01 1.59
CA ARG A 54 10.31 -4.95 0.62
C ARG A 54 11.63 -4.24 0.96
N ARG A 55 11.87 -3.96 2.24
CA ARG A 55 13.11 -3.35 2.71
C ARG A 55 14.31 -4.25 2.43
N GLU A 56 14.19 -5.53 2.77
CA GLU A 56 15.25 -6.54 2.61
C GLU A 56 15.54 -6.85 1.14
N THR A 57 14.51 -6.98 0.32
CA THR A 57 14.65 -7.42 -1.08
C THR A 57 15.02 -6.27 -2.02
N MET A 58 14.55 -5.05 -1.75
CA MET A 58 14.77 -3.89 -2.63
C MET A 58 15.81 -2.91 -2.12
N GLY A 59 16.50 -3.22 -1.02
CA GLY A 59 17.56 -2.38 -0.44
C GLY A 59 17.08 -0.99 0.01
N LEU A 60 15.81 -0.87 0.41
CA LEU A 60 15.16 0.40 0.74
C LEU A 60 15.52 0.96 2.12
#